data_AF-A0A355WN02-F1
#
_entry.id   AF-A0A355WN02-F1
#
_cell.length_a   1.000
_cell.length_b   1.000
_cell.length_c   1.000
_cell.angle_alpha   90.00
_cell.angle_beta   90.00
_cell.angle_gamma   90.00
#
_symmetry.space_group_name_H-M   'P 1'
#
loop_
_entity.id
_entity.type
_entity.pdbx_description
1 polymer ?
#
loop_
_entity_poly.entity_id
_entity_poly.type
_entity_poly.pdbx_seq_one_letter_code
_entity_poly.pdbx_strand_id
1 'polypeptide(L)'
;MGLAADRSARAKIGFDVLASQGLVLGVGGFLWQANEAPDPEWLRKRGILTVTGQLNDVPPAFKLAVAPEALRSAYQKLMTDFSDLEAADLAPLDAFVARILLVHHWRRIVLRAPELPIALQPKDWPAAKGRGFVAQLYRDLVAVSEPWLDRPVAGGMTTLPPPDTSFSRRFS
;
A
#
# COMPACT_ATOMS: atom_id res chain seq x y z
N MET A 1 29.34 16.51 8.77
CA MET A 1 29.83 16.18 7.41
C MET A 1 29.86 14.66 7.30
N GLY A 2 28.88 14.01 6.67
CA GLY A 2 28.81 12.53 6.64
C GLY A 2 27.53 11.86 6.13
N LEU A 3 26.45 12.60 5.86
CA LEU A 3 25.16 12.04 5.39
C LEU A 3 24.99 12.01 3.86
N ALA A 4 25.95 12.53 3.10
CA ALA A 4 25.84 12.64 1.63
C ALA A 4 26.46 11.45 0.87
N ALA A 5 27.44 10.74 1.46
CA ALA A 5 28.15 9.64 0.80
C ALA A 5 27.34 8.32 0.76
N ASP A 6 26.30 8.19 1.60
CA ASP A 6 25.55 6.93 1.80
C ASP A 6 24.43 6.68 0.74
N ARG A 7 24.14 7.65 -0.15
CA ARG A 7 23.10 7.45 -1.17
C ARG A 7 23.52 6.49 -2.28
N SER A 8 24.81 6.43 -2.64
CA SER A 8 25.26 5.60 -3.77
C SER A 8 25.36 4.12 -3.43
N ALA A 9 25.60 3.79 -2.16
CA ALA A 9 25.60 2.41 -1.66
C ALA A 9 24.17 1.84 -1.59
N ARG A 10 23.20 2.66 -1.16
CA ARG A 10 21.77 2.30 -1.08
C ARG A 10 21.18 1.89 -2.44
N ALA A 11 21.57 2.59 -3.52
CA ALA A 11 21.09 2.28 -4.87
C ALA A 11 21.60 0.94 -5.42
N LYS A 12 22.80 0.49 -5.03
CA LYS A 12 23.42 -0.75 -5.54
C LYS A 12 22.78 -2.04 -5.02
N ILE A 13 22.10 -2.01 -3.88
CA ILE A 13 21.55 -3.20 -3.23
C ILE A 13 20.09 -3.45 -3.64
N GLY A 14 19.43 -2.50 -4.32
CA GLY A 14 18.00 -2.59 -4.61
C GLY A 14 17.15 -2.36 -3.35
N PHE A 15 17.55 -1.39 -2.52
CA PHE A 15 16.92 -1.07 -1.23
C PHE A 15 15.41 -0.79 -1.35
N ASP A 16 14.98 -0.16 -2.45
CA ASP A 16 13.57 0.11 -2.75
C ASP A 16 12.77 -1.17 -3.01
N VAL A 17 13.41 -2.22 -3.52
CA VAL A 17 12.78 -3.52 -3.80
C VAL A 17 12.63 -4.33 -2.51
N LEU A 18 13.64 -4.30 -1.64
CA LEU A 18 13.61 -5.01 -0.36
C LEU A 18 12.57 -4.43 0.62
N ALA A 19 12.44 -3.11 0.68
CA ALA A 19 11.46 -2.44 1.54
C ALA A 19 10.01 -2.58 1.04
N SER A 20 9.79 -2.99 -0.20
CA SER A 20 8.46 -3.01 -0.80
C SER A 20 7.48 -4.02 -0.19
N GLN A 21 8.01 -5.04 0.52
CA GLN A 21 7.22 -6.11 1.13
C GLN A 21 7.64 -6.46 2.56
N GLY A 22 8.54 -5.69 3.18
CA GLY A 22 9.10 -5.99 4.50
C GLY A 22 9.16 -4.77 5.41
N LEU A 23 9.07 -5.00 6.71
CA LEU A 23 9.23 -3.98 7.73
C LEU A 23 10.71 -3.54 7.79
N VAL A 24 10.95 -2.23 7.70
CA VAL A 24 12.28 -1.65 7.89
C VAL A 24 12.53 -1.44 9.40
N LEU A 25 13.55 -2.10 9.94
CA LEU A 25 13.95 -2.01 11.35
C LEU A 25 14.98 -0.90 11.61
N GLY A 26 15.58 -0.35 10.56
CA GLY A 26 16.62 0.66 10.64
C GLY A 26 17.50 0.69 9.39
N VAL A 27 18.69 1.28 9.49
CA VAL A 27 19.65 1.29 8.37
C VAL A 27 20.14 -0.12 8.11
N GLY A 28 19.69 -0.72 7.01
CA GLY A 28 20.10 -2.06 6.56
C GLY A 28 19.46 -3.23 7.30
N GLY A 29 18.49 -2.97 8.19
CA GLY A 29 17.75 -4.01 8.92
C GLY A 29 16.33 -4.15 8.38
N PHE A 30 15.93 -5.37 8.08
CA PHE A 30 14.63 -5.67 7.48
C PHE A 30 14.02 -6.95 8.08
N LEU A 31 12.69 -7.01 8.09
CA LEU A 31 11.92 -8.15 8.57
C LEU A 31 10.78 -8.45 7.60
N TRP A 32 10.67 -9.71 7.18
CA TRP A 32 9.60 -10.22 6.32
C TRP A 32 8.87 -11.38 6.97
N GLN A 33 7.66 -11.65 6.51
CA GLN A 33 7.08 -12.98 6.68
C GLN A 33 7.84 -13.98 5.82
N ALA A 34 7.96 -15.22 6.28
CA ALA A 34 8.76 -16.23 5.59
C ALA A 34 8.31 -16.52 4.15
N ASN A 35 7.01 -16.38 3.86
CA ASN A 35 6.41 -16.56 2.53
C ASN A 35 6.56 -15.34 1.61
N GLU A 36 6.91 -14.18 2.15
CA GLU A 36 7.10 -12.92 1.42
C GLU A 36 8.59 -12.51 1.37
N ALA A 37 9.47 -13.29 2.01
CA ALA A 37 10.89 -13.01 2.07
C ALA A 37 11.55 -13.19 0.68
N PRO A 38 12.55 -12.35 0.35
CA PRO A 38 13.37 -12.56 -0.83
C PRO A 38 14.06 -13.93 -0.83
N ASP A 39 14.38 -14.43 -2.01
CA ASP A 39 15.11 -15.69 -2.18
C ASP A 39 16.39 -15.73 -1.31
N PRO A 40 16.57 -16.75 -0.45
CA PRO A 40 17.76 -16.89 0.39
C PRO A 40 19.08 -16.92 -0.39
N GLU A 41 19.11 -17.51 -1.58
CA GLU A 41 20.29 -17.52 -2.46
C GLU A 41 20.66 -16.11 -2.92
N TRP A 42 19.66 -15.32 -3.33
CA TRP A 42 19.81 -13.91 -3.69
C TRP A 42 20.37 -13.06 -2.55
N LEU A 43 19.91 -13.31 -1.30
CA LEU A 43 20.38 -12.62 -0.09
C LEU A 43 21.84 -12.96 0.23
N ARG A 44 22.20 -14.26 0.18
CA ARG A 44 23.57 -14.74 0.41
C ARG A 44 24.57 -14.15 -0.57
N LYS A 45 24.23 -14.12 -1.87
CA LYS A 45 25.09 -13.53 -2.93
C LYS A 45 25.40 -12.05 -2.72
N ARG A 46 24.58 -11.35 -1.94
CA ARG A 46 24.77 -9.93 -1.59
C ARG A 46 25.41 -9.72 -0.22
N GLY A 47 25.82 -10.80 0.46
CA GLY A 47 26.45 -10.71 1.79
C GLY A 47 25.49 -10.26 2.89
N ILE A 48 24.18 -10.46 2.71
CA ILE A 48 23.17 -10.05 3.70
C ILE A 48 23.07 -11.13 4.78
N LEU A 49 23.35 -10.75 6.04
CA LEU A 49 23.09 -11.62 7.19
C LEU A 49 21.59 -11.88 7.29
N THR A 50 21.22 -13.15 7.18
CA THR A 50 19.81 -13.58 7.25
C THR A 50 19.60 -14.38 8.52
N VAL A 51 18.59 -13.99 9.30
CA VAL A 51 18.13 -14.74 10.48
C VAL A 51 16.68 -15.16 10.22
N THR A 52 16.40 -16.44 10.35
CA THR A 52 15.05 -17.01 10.21
C THR A 52 14.60 -17.60 11.54
N GLY A 53 13.34 -17.38 11.91
CA GLY A 53 12.81 -17.90 13.15
C GLY A 53 11.30 -17.64 13.30
N GLN A 54 10.78 -17.98 14.47
CA GLN A 54 9.39 -17.72 14.86
C GLN A 54 9.33 -16.59 15.90
N LEU A 55 8.27 -15.77 15.82
CA LEU A 55 7.96 -14.77 16.82
C LEU A 55 7.17 -15.44 17.95
N ASN A 56 7.83 -15.74 19.06
CA ASN A 56 7.20 -16.38 20.23
C ASN A 56 6.61 -15.36 21.22
N ASP A 57 7.31 -14.25 21.40
CA ASP A 57 6.86 -13.13 22.24
C ASP A 57 7.24 -11.82 21.55
N VAL A 58 6.27 -10.90 21.45
CA VAL A 58 6.43 -9.60 20.80
C VAL A 58 6.03 -8.52 21.80
N PRO A 59 7.01 -7.80 22.39
CA PRO A 59 6.73 -6.78 23.38
C PRO A 59 5.77 -5.71 22.85
N PRO A 60 4.84 -5.18 23.68
CA PRO A 60 3.93 -4.12 23.27
C PRO A 60 4.64 -2.89 22.69
N ALA A 61 5.81 -2.53 23.24
CA ALA A 61 6.64 -1.43 22.75
C ALA A 61 7.10 -1.64 21.29
N PHE A 62 7.39 -2.89 20.88
CA PHE A 62 7.76 -3.19 19.51
C PHE A 62 6.56 -2.96 18.57
N LYS A 63 5.37 -3.44 18.94
CA LYS A 63 4.14 -3.21 18.16
C LYS A 63 3.86 -1.73 17.96
N LEU A 64 4.03 -0.91 19.00
CA LEU A 64 3.87 0.55 18.92
C LEU A 64 4.91 1.23 18.02
N ALA A 65 6.16 0.74 18.04
CA ALA A 65 7.22 1.30 17.21
C ALA A 65 7.00 1.02 15.71
N VAL A 66 6.48 -0.15 15.36
CA VAL A 66 6.26 -0.56 13.96
C VAL A 66 4.89 -0.15 13.42
N ALA A 67 3.96 0.21 14.31
CA ALA A 67 2.60 0.63 13.99
C ALA A 67 2.29 1.99 14.63
N PRO A 68 2.90 3.09 14.13
CA PRO A 68 2.80 4.40 14.76
C PRO A 68 1.38 4.96 14.70
N GLU A 69 0.98 5.73 15.72
CA GLU A 69 -0.37 6.28 15.83
C GLU A 69 -0.74 7.16 14.62
N ALA A 70 0.22 7.89 14.05
CA ALA A 70 0.02 8.67 12.83
C ALA A 70 -0.50 7.82 11.64
N LEU A 71 -0.08 6.55 11.55
CA LEU A 71 -0.56 5.62 10.53
C LEU A 71 -1.98 5.14 10.84
N ARG A 72 -2.32 4.88 12.12
CA ARG A 72 -3.70 4.60 12.54
C ARG A 72 -4.61 5.76 12.18
N SER A 73 -4.22 6.98 12.52
CA SER A 73 -4.98 8.20 12.21
C SER A 73 -5.15 8.38 10.70
N ALA A 74 -4.14 8.03 9.89
CA ALA A 74 -4.24 8.11 8.43
C ALA A 74 -5.30 7.15 7.86
N TYR A 75 -5.35 5.90 8.32
CA TYR A 75 -6.40 4.95 7.93
C TYR A 75 -7.79 5.43 8.35
N GLN A 76 -7.93 5.90 9.59
CA GLN A 76 -9.21 6.42 10.10
C GLN A 76 -9.67 7.63 9.31
N LYS A 77 -8.77 8.58 9.07
CA LYS A 77 -9.06 9.78 8.28
C LYS A 77 -9.49 9.41 6.86
N LEU A 78 -8.81 8.47 6.20
CA LEU A 78 -9.22 8.00 4.88
C LEU A 78 -10.64 7.43 4.90
N MET A 79 -11.01 6.61 5.89
CA MET A 79 -12.37 6.07 5.95
C MET A 79 -13.40 7.17 6.20
N THR A 80 -13.10 8.14 7.08
CA THR A 80 -13.98 9.28 7.37
C THR A 80 -14.13 10.22 6.18
N ASP A 81 -13.05 10.55 5.47
CA ASP A 81 -13.07 11.49 4.34
C ASP A 81 -13.93 10.99 3.16
N PHE A 82 -14.14 9.67 3.07
CA PHE A 82 -14.83 9.03 1.95
C PHE A 82 -16.12 8.32 2.35
N SER A 83 -16.51 8.30 3.62
CA SER A 83 -17.69 7.55 4.08
C SER A 83 -18.98 8.02 3.42
N ASP A 84 -19.11 9.32 3.18
CA ASP A 84 -20.31 9.91 2.57
C ASP A 84 -20.50 9.46 1.12
N LEU A 85 -19.45 8.96 0.45
CA LEU A 85 -19.52 8.46 -0.92
C LEU A 85 -20.12 7.06 -1.03
N GLU A 86 -20.21 6.29 0.07
CA GLU A 86 -20.82 4.94 0.04
C GLU A 86 -22.31 4.98 -0.32
N ALA A 87 -22.98 6.11 -0.03
CA ALA A 87 -24.40 6.31 -0.32
C ALA A 87 -24.67 7.44 -1.33
N ALA A 88 -23.61 8.04 -1.89
CA ALA A 88 -23.75 9.17 -2.81
C ALA A 88 -24.21 8.70 -4.20
N ASP A 89 -25.23 9.35 -4.74
CA ASP A 89 -25.58 9.25 -6.16
C ASP A 89 -24.70 10.24 -6.95
N LEU A 90 -23.62 9.73 -7.53
CA LEU A 90 -22.62 10.54 -8.22
C LEU A 90 -22.84 10.55 -9.72
N ALA A 91 -22.68 11.72 -10.33
CA ALA A 91 -22.54 11.78 -11.78
C ALA A 91 -21.25 11.05 -12.22
N PRO A 92 -21.20 10.48 -13.46
CA PRO A 92 -20.05 9.70 -13.91
C PRO A 92 -18.68 10.40 -13.81
N LEU A 93 -18.62 11.71 -14.07
CA LEU A 93 -17.40 12.50 -13.91
C LEU A 93 -16.97 12.61 -12.45
N ASP A 94 -17.91 12.86 -11.54
CA ASP A 94 -17.62 12.99 -10.11
C ASP A 94 -17.17 11.65 -9.52
N ALA A 95 -17.80 10.55 -9.93
CA ALA A 95 -17.36 9.20 -9.58
C ALA A 95 -15.93 8.92 -10.07
N PHE A 96 -15.59 9.38 -11.28
CA PHE A 96 -14.24 9.24 -11.82
C PHE A 96 -13.21 10.04 -11.00
N VAL A 97 -13.52 11.29 -10.65
CA VAL A 97 -12.68 12.13 -9.80
C VAL A 97 -12.51 11.49 -8.41
N ALA A 98 -13.61 11.06 -7.79
CA ALA A 98 -13.60 10.38 -6.49
C ALA A 98 -12.73 9.11 -6.52
N ARG A 99 -12.81 8.33 -7.59
CA ARG A 99 -12.00 7.12 -7.78
C ARG A 99 -10.51 7.43 -7.82
N ILE A 100 -10.11 8.49 -8.52
CA ILE A 100 -8.71 8.95 -8.55
C ILE A 100 -8.26 9.38 -7.15
N LEU A 101 -9.08 10.20 -6.47
CA LEU A 101 -8.76 10.70 -5.13
C LEU A 101 -8.62 9.56 -4.12
N LEU A 102 -9.52 8.57 -4.15
CA LEU A 102 -9.48 7.37 -3.30
C LEU A 102 -8.16 6.61 -3.49
N VAL A 103 -7.81 6.29 -4.73
CA VAL A 103 -6.56 5.59 -5.06
C VAL A 103 -5.34 6.41 -4.63
N HIS A 104 -5.36 7.73 -4.85
CA HIS A 104 -4.27 8.61 -4.46
C HIS A 104 -4.08 8.64 -2.94
N HIS A 105 -5.17 8.79 -2.18
CA HIS A 105 -5.10 8.81 -0.72
C HIS A 105 -4.64 7.46 -0.16
N TRP A 106 -5.15 6.35 -0.70
CA TRP A 106 -4.71 5.01 -0.32
C TRP A 106 -3.22 4.80 -0.58
N ARG A 107 -2.72 5.14 -1.77
CA ARG A 107 -1.30 5.02 -2.13
C ARG A 107 -0.39 5.79 -1.17
N ARG A 108 -0.81 6.96 -0.70
CA ARG A 108 -0.03 7.74 0.29
C ARG A 108 0.12 7.01 1.63
N ILE A 109 -0.81 6.15 2.00
CA ILE A 109 -0.74 5.34 3.22
C ILE A 109 0.18 4.14 3.00
N VAL A 110 -0.14 3.29 2.02
CA VAL A 110 0.55 2.00 1.83
C VAL A 110 1.98 2.14 1.30
N LEU A 111 2.32 3.23 0.63
CA LEU A 111 3.70 3.49 0.21
C LEU A 111 4.58 4.03 1.35
N ARG A 112 3.99 4.50 2.45
CA ARG A 112 4.73 4.99 3.63
C ARG A 112 4.97 3.91 4.66
N ALA A 113 4.09 2.93 4.75
CA ALA A 113 4.22 1.81 5.66
C ALA A 113 3.77 0.53 4.97
N PRO A 114 4.65 -0.47 4.83
CA PRO A 114 4.29 -1.76 4.29
C PRO A 114 3.27 -2.45 5.21
N GLU A 115 2.51 -3.40 4.64
CA GLU A 115 1.53 -4.16 5.42
C GLU A 115 2.21 -4.90 6.57
N LEU A 116 1.75 -4.65 7.79
CA LEU A 116 2.29 -5.30 8.98
C LEU A 116 1.80 -6.74 9.06
N PRO A 117 2.68 -7.73 9.28
CA PRO A 117 2.27 -9.08 9.61
C PRO A 117 1.29 -9.09 10.80
N ILE A 118 0.26 -9.95 10.75
CA ILE A 118 -0.81 -9.99 11.76
C ILE A 118 -0.25 -10.10 13.19
N ALA A 119 0.81 -10.89 13.39
CA ALA A 119 1.48 -11.06 14.69
C ALA A 119 2.04 -9.74 15.27
N LEU A 120 2.43 -8.80 14.40
CA LEU A 120 3.00 -7.50 14.76
C LEU A 120 1.95 -6.39 14.85
N GLN A 121 0.72 -6.65 14.41
CA GLN A 121 -0.34 -5.66 14.51
C GLN A 121 -0.74 -5.44 15.98
N PRO A 122 -0.89 -4.17 16.41
CA PRO A 122 -1.59 -3.87 17.66
C PRO A 122 -3.02 -4.39 17.64
N LYS A 123 -3.64 -4.47 18.82
CA LYS A 123 -5.07 -4.75 18.91
C LYS A 123 -5.87 -3.69 18.12
N ASP A 124 -6.92 -4.14 17.42
CA ASP A 124 -7.84 -3.30 16.65
C ASP A 124 -7.13 -2.40 15.62
N TRP A 125 -6.07 -2.92 14.98
CA TRP A 125 -5.33 -2.19 13.96
C TRP A 125 -6.18 -1.98 12.70
N PRO A 126 -6.29 -0.74 12.16
CA PRO A 126 -7.28 -0.43 11.12
C PRO A 126 -6.89 -0.86 9.71
N ALA A 127 -5.70 -1.41 9.48
CA ALA A 127 -5.21 -1.69 8.12
C ALA A 127 -6.15 -2.60 7.32
N ALA A 128 -6.60 -3.71 7.91
CA ALA A 128 -7.53 -4.63 7.24
C ALA A 128 -8.88 -3.97 6.94
N LYS A 129 -9.43 -3.22 7.90
CA LYS A 129 -10.68 -2.46 7.73
C LYS A 129 -10.54 -1.40 6.63
N GLY A 130 -9.44 -0.65 6.63
CA GLY A 130 -9.14 0.36 5.62
C GLY A 130 -8.97 -0.24 4.23
N ARG A 131 -8.26 -1.37 4.10
CA ARG A 131 -8.14 -2.09 2.82
C ARG A 131 -9.51 -2.54 2.31
N GLY A 132 -10.33 -3.12 3.17
CA GLY A 132 -11.70 -3.56 2.83
C GLY A 132 -12.59 -2.39 2.38
N PHE A 133 -12.56 -1.28 3.11
CA PHE A 133 -13.28 -0.05 2.76
C PHE A 133 -12.87 0.48 1.38
N VAL A 134 -11.56 0.64 1.13
CA VAL A 134 -11.05 1.09 -0.17
C VAL A 134 -11.44 0.13 -1.30
N ALA A 135 -11.33 -1.19 -1.06
CA ALA A 135 -11.68 -2.19 -2.05
C ALA A 135 -13.16 -2.12 -2.44
N GLN A 136 -14.06 -1.96 -1.45
CA GLN A 136 -15.49 -1.84 -1.69
C GLN A 136 -15.82 -0.56 -2.45
N LEU A 137 -15.44 0.60 -1.91
CA LEU A 137 -15.72 1.89 -2.53
C LEU A 137 -15.10 2.01 -3.93
N TYR A 138 -13.91 1.43 -4.15
CA TYR A 138 -13.30 1.38 -5.47
C TYR A 138 -14.19 0.64 -6.49
N ARG A 139 -14.77 -0.51 -6.13
CA ARG A 139 -15.67 -1.26 -7.03
C ARG A 139 -16.94 -0.47 -7.33
N ASP A 140 -17.50 0.18 -6.33
CA ASP A 140 -18.72 0.97 -6.49
C ASP A 140 -18.47 2.17 -7.42
N LEU A 141 -17.35 2.88 -7.22
CA LEU A 141 -16.95 3.99 -8.08
C LEU A 141 -16.56 3.55 -9.50
N VAL A 142 -15.98 2.36 -9.69
CA VAL A 142 -15.71 1.79 -11.03
C VAL A 142 -17.02 1.69 -11.82
N ALA A 143 -18.06 1.09 -11.24
CA ALA A 143 -19.33 0.88 -11.93
C ALA A 143 -19.94 2.18 -12.45
N VAL A 144 -19.81 3.28 -11.70
CA VAL A 144 -20.38 4.59 -12.05
C VAL A 144 -19.44 5.41 -12.97
N SER A 145 -18.12 5.25 -12.83
CA SER A 145 -17.13 6.08 -13.54
C SER A 145 -16.77 5.60 -14.96
N GLU A 146 -16.82 4.29 -15.23
CA GLU A 146 -16.43 3.74 -16.54
C GLU A 146 -17.18 4.36 -17.73
N PRO A 147 -18.51 4.60 -17.67
CA PRO A 147 -19.23 5.25 -18.77
C PRO A 147 -18.73 6.66 -19.13
N TRP A 148 -18.03 7.35 -18.22
CA TRP A 148 -17.39 8.63 -18.54
C TRP A 148 -16.11 8.45 -19.38
N LEU A 149 -15.34 7.39 -19.10
CA LEU A 149 -14.10 7.07 -19.81
C LEU A 149 -14.32 6.58 -21.24
N ASP A 150 -15.47 5.97 -21.50
CA ASP A 150 -15.88 5.51 -22.83
C ASP A 150 -16.32 6.65 -23.76
N ARG A 151 -16.41 7.90 -23.25
CA ARG A 151 -16.83 9.04 -24.06
C ARG A 151 -15.72 9.46 -25.04
N PRO A 152 -16.06 9.75 -26.32
CA PRO A 152 -15.11 10.32 -27.25
C PRO A 152 -14.58 11.67 -26.75
N VAL A 153 -13.26 11.82 -26.69
CA VAL A 153 -12.62 13.10 -26.35
C VAL A 153 -12.50 13.95 -27.62
N ALA A 154 -12.90 15.22 -27.53
CA ALA A 154 -12.69 16.17 -28.63
C ALA A 154 -11.18 16.32 -28.90
N GLY A 155 -10.74 16.06 -30.14
CA GLY A 155 -9.32 16.10 -30.51
C GLY A 155 -8.76 14.82 -31.13
N GLY A 156 -9.60 13.82 -31.42
CA GLY A 156 -9.21 12.66 -32.24
C GLY A 156 -8.43 11.56 -31.51
N MET A 157 -8.36 11.61 -30.19
CA MET A 157 -7.90 10.45 -29.40
C MET A 157 -8.97 9.36 -29.44
N THR A 158 -8.54 8.14 -29.75
CA THR A 158 -9.42 6.95 -29.71
C THR A 158 -9.86 6.68 -28.28
N THR A 159 -11.01 6.03 -28.11
CA THR A 159 -11.47 5.55 -26.80
C THR A 159 -10.42 4.65 -26.15
N LEU A 160 -10.40 4.63 -24.82
CA LEU A 160 -9.49 3.76 -24.08
C LEU A 160 -9.77 2.29 -24.42
N PRO A 161 -8.72 1.44 -24.51
CA PRO A 161 -8.93 0.01 -24.62
C PRO A 161 -9.64 -0.52 -23.37
N PRO A 162 -10.43 -1.60 -23.48
CA PRO A 162 -11.10 -2.19 -22.33
C PRO A 162 -10.10 -2.64 -21.27
N PRO A 163 -10.47 -2.59 -19.98
CA PRO A 163 -9.59 -2.99 -18.89
C PRO A 163 -9.22 -4.47 -18.98
N ASP A 164 -7.98 -4.81 -18.61
CA ASP A 164 -7.51 -6.20 -18.53
C ASP A 164 -8.06 -6.94 -17.29
N THR A 165 -7.75 -8.24 -17.17
CA THR A 165 -8.21 -9.06 -16.03
C THR A 165 -7.64 -8.65 -14.68
N SER A 166 -6.53 -7.91 -14.63
CA SER A 166 -5.93 -7.42 -13.38
C SER A 166 -6.73 -6.28 -12.77
N PHE A 167 -7.46 -5.52 -13.60
CA PHE A 167 -8.28 -4.40 -13.19
C PHE A 167 -9.33 -4.79 -12.14
N SER A 168 -10.05 -5.88 -12.39
CA SER A 168 -11.09 -6.39 -11.49
C SER A 168 -10.54 -6.99 -10.21
N ARG A 169 -9.23 -7.30 -10.18
CA ARG A 169 -8.51 -7.85 -9.02
C ARG A 169 -7.84 -6.77 -8.18
N ARG A 170 -7.95 -5.50 -8.54
CA ARG A 170 -7.38 -4.40 -7.74
C ARG A 170 -8.01 -4.42 -6.36
N PHE A 171 -7.18 -4.39 -5.32
CA PHE A 171 -7.59 -4.45 -3.92
C PHE A 171 -8.31 -5.75 -3.50
N SER A 172 -8.24 -6.81 -4.31
CA SER A 172 -8.61 -8.17 -3.90
C SER A 172 -7.56 -8.74 -2.94
#